data_AF-A0A9N8KIY7-F1
#
_entry.id   AF-A0A9N8KIY7-F1
#
_cell.length_a   1.000
_cell.length_b   1.000
_cell.length_c   1.000
_cell.angle_alpha   90.00
_cell.angle_beta   90.00
_cell.angle_gamma   90.00
#
_symmetry.space_group_name_H-M   'P 1'
#
loop_
_entity.id
_entity.type
_entity.pdbx_description
1 polymer ?
#
loop_
_entity_poly.entity_id
_entity_poly.type
_entity_poly.pdbx_seq_one_letter_code
_entity_poly.pdbx_strand_id
1 'polypeptide(L)'
;MFFPSLLRRANALPKFDFARNPYKSKRTWPPDFTKLSQKHQFRLERRYRRRAKLKWARPTWTKFVKLSTWATISFVVVYGLLFMDIEEGTVFGTIRDYYARATNDMFGTARRAPPIKQRATTEDDQSVS
;
A
#
# COMPACT_ATOMS: atom_id res chain seq x y z
N MET A 1 13.54 4.63 10.07
CA MET A 1 14.71 3.76 10.32
C MET A 1 14.57 2.49 9.51
N PHE A 2 15.20 2.42 8.34
CA PHE A 2 15.28 1.21 7.51
C PHE A 2 16.56 0.45 7.90
N PHE A 3 16.45 -0.83 8.25
CA PHE A 3 17.58 -1.68 8.64
C PHE A 3 17.98 -2.61 7.48
N PRO A 4 18.87 -2.20 6.56
CA PRO A 4 19.30 -3.02 5.42
C PRO A 4 20.12 -4.26 5.80
N SER A 5 20.59 -4.36 7.06
CA SER A 5 21.43 -5.48 7.53
C SER A 5 20.67 -6.78 7.83
N LEU A 6 19.34 -6.74 7.99
CA LEU A 6 18.54 -7.93 8.28
C LEU A 6 18.29 -8.80 7.03
N LEU A 7 18.26 -8.20 5.83
CA LEU A 7 17.98 -8.93 4.60
C LEU A 7 19.15 -9.84 4.18
N ARG A 8 20.40 -9.45 4.43
CA ARG A 8 21.59 -10.25 4.03
C ARG A 8 21.82 -11.49 4.90
N ARG A 9 21.31 -11.52 6.15
CA ARG A 9 21.48 -12.67 7.07
C ARG A 9 20.44 -13.77 6.89
N ALA A 10 19.31 -13.53 6.22
CA ALA A 10 18.23 -14.51 6.10
C ALA A 10 18.63 -15.76 5.29
N ASN A 11 19.44 -15.61 4.24
CA ASN A 11 19.83 -16.72 3.35
C ASN A 11 20.99 -17.58 3.87
N ALA A 12 21.71 -17.15 4.92
CA ALA A 12 22.87 -17.85 5.47
C ALA A 12 22.56 -18.60 6.78
N LEU A 13 21.30 -18.63 7.23
CA LEU A 13 20.93 -19.38 8.42
C LEU A 13 20.87 -20.88 8.08
N PRO A 14 21.57 -21.75 8.83
CA PRO A 14 21.42 -23.18 8.64
C PRO A 14 19.96 -23.57 8.85
N LYS A 15 19.48 -24.56 8.09
CA LYS A 15 18.14 -25.15 8.27
C LYS A 15 17.95 -25.45 9.75
N PHE A 16 16.81 -25.02 10.32
CA PHE A 16 16.52 -25.21 11.74
C PHE A 16 16.60 -26.70 12.08
N ASP A 17 17.48 -27.04 13.02
CA ASP A 17 17.66 -28.39 13.55
C ASP A 17 17.47 -28.35 15.07
N PHE A 18 16.57 -29.20 15.57
CA PHE A 18 16.30 -29.35 17.00
C PHE A 18 17.53 -29.80 17.78
N ALA A 19 18.46 -30.54 17.17
CA ALA A 19 19.68 -31.03 17.83
C ALA A 19 20.67 -29.89 18.15
N ARG A 20 20.74 -28.88 17.28
CA ARG A 20 21.65 -27.72 17.36
C ARG A 20 21.11 -26.57 18.21
N ASN A 21 19.84 -26.62 18.63
CA ASN A 21 19.23 -25.53 19.38
C ASN A 21 19.87 -25.38 20.79
N PRO A 22 20.48 -24.23 21.13
CA PRO A 22 21.04 -23.97 22.46
C PRO A 22 19.99 -24.05 23.58
N TYR A 23 18.74 -23.72 23.25
CA TYR A 23 17.62 -23.73 24.20
C TYR A 23 16.76 -24.97 24.01
N LYS A 24 17.21 -26.10 24.56
CA LYS A 24 16.47 -27.36 24.48
C LYS A 24 15.19 -27.28 25.32
N SER A 25 14.07 -27.70 24.74
CA SER A 25 12.81 -27.80 25.47
C SER A 25 12.91 -28.88 26.54
N LYS A 26 12.60 -28.57 27.81
CA LYS A 26 12.56 -29.56 28.90
C LYS A 26 11.57 -30.71 28.64
N ARG A 27 10.56 -30.47 27.80
CA ARG A 27 9.55 -31.45 27.41
C ARG A 27 9.46 -31.49 25.90
N THR A 28 9.63 -32.67 25.30
CA THR A 28 9.44 -32.88 23.86
C THR A 28 8.01 -32.53 23.47
N TRP A 29 7.87 -31.67 22.47
CA TRP A 29 6.61 -31.36 21.82
C TRP A 29 6.63 -32.02 20.43
N PRO A 30 5.52 -32.55 19.91
CA PRO A 30 4.18 -32.63 20.50
C PRO A 30 4.07 -33.75 21.55
N PRO A 31 3.19 -33.60 22.57
CA PRO A 31 2.92 -34.69 23.49
C PRO A 31 2.19 -35.82 22.77
N ASP A 32 2.50 -37.08 23.11
CA ASP A 32 1.75 -38.23 22.63
C ASP A 32 0.30 -38.16 23.16
N PHE A 33 -0.64 -37.79 22.30
CA PHE A 33 -2.05 -37.62 22.69
C PHE A 33 -2.70 -38.94 23.12
N THR A 34 -2.26 -40.08 22.57
CA THR A 34 -2.80 -41.42 22.90
C THR A 34 -2.54 -41.84 24.34
N LYS A 35 -1.46 -41.34 24.96
CA LYS A 35 -1.09 -41.65 26.35
C LYS A 35 -1.73 -40.70 27.36
N LEU A 36 -2.50 -39.73 26.87
CA LEU A 36 -3.04 -38.62 27.66
C LEU A 36 -4.50 -38.90 28.04
N SER A 37 -4.86 -38.72 29.32
CA SER A 37 -6.26 -38.78 29.75
C SER A 37 -7.12 -37.77 28.98
N GLN A 38 -8.36 -38.15 28.64
CA GLN A 38 -9.33 -37.33 27.90
C GLN A 38 -9.51 -35.92 28.51
N LYS A 39 -9.51 -35.83 29.85
CA LYS A 39 -9.60 -34.54 30.56
C LYS A 39 -8.40 -33.62 30.25
N HIS A 40 -7.20 -34.19 30.12
CA HIS A 40 -6.01 -33.42 29.78
C HIS A 40 -6.00 -33.02 28.30
N GLN A 41 -6.43 -33.91 27.40
CA GLN A 41 -6.58 -33.61 25.97
C GLN A 41 -7.55 -32.43 25.76
N PHE A 42 -8.73 -32.44 26.38
CA PHE A 42 -9.71 -31.37 26.26
C PHE A 42 -9.18 -30.01 26.72
N ARG A 43 -8.36 -29.99 27.79
CA ARG A 43 -7.70 -28.75 28.26
C ARG A 43 -6.70 -28.20 27.23
N LEU A 44 -5.92 -29.08 26.59
CA LEU A 44 -4.97 -28.69 25.54
C LEU A 44 -5.71 -28.18 24.31
N GLU A 45 -6.76 -28.87 23.89
CA GLU A 45 -7.60 -28.46 22.78
C GLU A 45 -8.23 -27.08 23.03
N ARG A 46 -8.82 -26.87 24.21
CA ARG A 46 -9.40 -25.57 24.57
C ARG A 46 -8.35 -24.45 24.55
N ARG A 47 -7.13 -24.72 25.03
CA ARG A 47 -6.01 -23.76 24.97
C ARG A 47 -5.59 -23.48 23.53
N TYR A 48 -5.54 -24.51 22.69
CA TYR A 48 -5.21 -24.38 21.27
C TYR A 48 -6.24 -23.51 20.55
N ARG A 49 -7.54 -23.83 20.67
CA ARG A 49 -8.63 -23.06 20.05
C ARG A 49 -8.60 -21.58 20.45
N ARG A 50 -8.35 -21.28 21.73
CA ARG A 50 -8.20 -19.89 22.22
C ARG A 50 -7.01 -19.17 21.60
N ARG A 51 -5.84 -19.82 21.54
CA ARG A 51 -4.63 -19.24 20.94
C ARG A 51 -4.78 -19.05 19.45
N ALA A 52 -5.42 -19.99 18.75
CA ALA A 52 -5.77 -19.85 17.35
C ALA A 52 -6.65 -18.61 17.15
N LYS A 53 -7.75 -18.46 17.91
CA LYS A 53 -8.61 -17.27 17.82
C LYS A 53 -7.84 -15.95 18.00
N LEU A 54 -6.88 -15.90 18.93
CA LEU A 54 -6.04 -14.71 19.13
C LEU A 54 -5.06 -14.47 17.97
N LYS A 55 -4.48 -15.51 17.37
CA LYS A 55 -3.62 -15.37 16.17
C LYS A 55 -4.41 -14.92 14.94
N TRP A 56 -5.66 -15.36 14.83
CA TRP A 56 -6.56 -15.01 13.74
C TRP A 56 -7.37 -13.73 13.99
N ALA A 57 -7.29 -13.16 15.19
CA ALA A 57 -7.78 -11.81 15.47
C ALA A 57 -6.91 -10.82 14.70
N ARG A 58 -7.29 -10.54 13.44
CA ARG A 58 -6.58 -9.60 12.57
C ARG A 58 -6.64 -8.20 13.21
N PRO A 59 -5.52 -7.45 13.27
CA PRO A 59 -5.53 -6.08 13.77
C PRO A 59 -6.34 -5.18 12.82
N THR A 60 -7.61 -4.96 13.15
CA THR A 60 -8.57 -4.20 12.33
C THR A 60 -8.12 -2.75 12.16
N TRP A 61 -7.56 -2.15 13.20
CA TRP A 61 -7.00 -0.80 13.16
C TRP A 61 -5.97 -0.59 12.04
N THR A 62 -5.05 -1.54 11.87
CA THR A 62 -4.03 -1.43 10.83
C THR A 62 -4.61 -1.48 9.42
N LYS A 63 -5.75 -2.15 9.21
CA LYS A 63 -6.44 -2.16 7.92
C LYS A 63 -7.02 -0.79 7.62
N PHE A 64 -7.63 -0.14 8.61
CA PHE A 64 -8.17 1.21 8.47
C PHE A 64 -7.07 2.23 8.16
N VAL A 65 -5.96 2.19 8.90
CA VAL A 65 -4.82 3.10 8.66
C VAL A 65 -4.22 2.88 7.27
N LYS A 66 -4.09 1.63 6.82
CA LYS A 66 -3.64 1.34 5.46
C LYS A 66 -4.61 1.92 4.43
N LEU A 67 -5.91 1.67 4.59
CA LEU A 67 -6.93 2.18 3.70
C LEU A 67 -6.93 3.72 3.66
N SER A 68 -6.83 4.37 4.81
CA SER A 68 -6.79 5.84 4.88
C SER A 68 -5.53 6.39 4.22
N THR A 69 -4.38 5.73 4.39
CA THR A 69 -3.13 6.13 3.73
C THR A 69 -3.26 6.05 2.21
N TRP A 70 -3.78 4.94 1.69
CA TRP A 70 -4.05 4.81 0.25
C TRP A 70 -5.09 5.83 -0.23
N ALA A 71 -6.14 6.09 0.55
CA ALA A 71 -7.14 7.10 0.22
C ALA A 71 -6.53 8.51 0.17
N THR A 72 -5.70 8.89 1.14
CA THR A 72 -5.02 10.19 1.17
C THR A 72 -4.03 10.34 0.02
N ILE A 73 -3.23 9.30 -0.29
CA ILE A 73 -2.32 9.32 -1.44
C ILE A 73 -3.12 9.53 -2.73
N SER A 74 -4.16 8.72 -2.95
CA SER A 74 -5.01 8.84 -4.14
C SER A 74 -5.67 10.21 -4.23
N PHE A 75 -6.15 10.76 -3.11
CA PHE A 75 -6.77 12.07 -3.06
C PHE A 75 -5.80 13.18 -3.52
N VAL A 76 -4.56 13.18 -3.00
CA VAL A 76 -3.53 14.16 -3.38
C VAL A 76 -3.15 14.02 -4.86
N VAL A 77 -3.01 12.79 -5.37
CA VAL A 77 -2.71 12.55 -6.78
C VAL A 77 -3.82 13.06 -7.69
N VAL A 78 -5.09 12.76 -7.37
CA VAL A 78 -6.23 13.24 -8.16
C VAL A 78 -6.32 14.76 -8.11
N TYR A 79 -6.13 15.37 -6.93
CA TYR A 79 -6.11 16.83 -6.80
C TYR A 79 -5.02 17.48 -7.65
N GLY A 80 -3.78 16.95 -7.58
CA GLY A 80 -2.66 17.44 -8.38
C GLY A 80 -2.87 17.30 -9.88
N LEU A 81 -3.51 16.23 -10.34
CA LEU A 81 -3.77 16.01 -11.78
C LEU A 81 -4.91 16.85 -12.32
N LEU A 82 -6.00 17.02 -11.57
CA LEU A 82 -7.22 17.64 -12.09
C LEU A 82 -7.35 19.13 -11.76
N PHE A 83 -6.92 19.55 -10.56
CA PHE A 83 -7.28 20.86 -10.00
C PHE A 83 -6.10 21.80 -9.80
N MET A 84 -4.87 21.29 -9.70
CA MET A 84 -3.69 22.12 -9.53
C MET A 84 -3.25 22.69 -10.88
N ASP A 85 -3.60 23.95 -11.14
CA ASP A 85 -3.08 24.71 -12.27
C ASP A 85 -1.92 25.58 -11.80
N ILE A 86 -0.71 25.32 -12.30
CA ILE A 86 0.44 26.21 -12.09
C ILE A 86 0.53 27.10 -13.32
N GLU A 87 0.71 28.41 -13.11
CA GLU A 87 0.70 29.44 -14.15
C GLU A 87 1.73 29.21 -15.28
N GLU A 88 2.82 28.50 -14.99
CA GLU A 88 3.88 28.15 -15.95
C GLU A 88 3.54 26.94 -16.86
N GLY A 89 2.35 26.35 -16.69
CA GLY A 89 1.90 25.19 -17.45
C GLY A 89 2.38 23.87 -16.83
N THR A 90 1.42 23.02 -16.46
CA THR A 90 1.74 21.72 -15.86
C THR A 90 1.91 20.65 -16.94
N VAL A 91 2.85 19.72 -16.75
CA VAL A 91 3.01 18.53 -17.61
C VAL A 91 1.74 17.66 -17.70
N PHE A 92 0.80 17.86 -16.78
CA PHE A 92 -0.46 17.14 -16.70
C PHE A 92 -1.62 17.83 -17.45
N GLY A 93 -1.38 18.99 -18.08
CA GLY A 93 -2.41 19.73 -18.84
C GLY A 93 -3.09 18.89 -19.92
N THR A 94 -2.33 18.07 -20.67
CA THR A 94 -2.89 17.18 -21.70
C THR A 94 -3.84 16.12 -21.14
N ILE A 95 -3.51 15.58 -19.96
CA ILE A 95 -4.34 14.57 -19.27
C ILE A 95 -5.63 15.21 -18.76
N ARG A 96 -5.53 16.43 -18.21
CA ARG A 96 -6.68 17.20 -17.72
C ARG A 96 -7.64 17.57 -18.84
N ASP A 97 -7.13 18.04 -19.99
CA ASP A 97 -7.95 18.40 -21.14
C ASP A 97 -8.66 17.18 -21.73
N TYR A 98 -7.98 16.03 -21.81
CA TYR A 98 -8.59 14.77 -22.22
C TYR A 98 -9.71 14.35 -21.25
N TYR A 99 -9.46 14.40 -19.94
CA TYR A 99 -10.45 14.05 -18.93
C TYR A 99 -11.66 15.00 -18.96
N ALA A 100 -11.42 16.31 -19.07
CA ALA A 100 -12.47 17.32 -19.20
C ALA A 100 -13.32 17.09 -20.46
N ARG A 101 -12.71 16.73 -21.59
CA ARG A 101 -13.45 16.36 -22.82
C ARG A 101 -14.29 15.10 -22.61
N ALA A 102 -13.72 14.05 -22.05
CA ALA A 102 -14.42 12.79 -21.80
C ALA A 102 -15.60 12.94 -20.82
N THR A 103 -15.43 13.75 -19.77
CA THR A 103 -16.52 14.05 -18.83
C THR A 103 -17.60 14.94 -19.45
N ASN A 104 -17.24 15.97 -20.22
CA ASN A 104 -18.25 16.80 -20.89
C ASN A 104 -19.04 16.02 -21.96
N ASP A 105 -18.41 15.04 -22.63
CA ASP A 105 -19.07 14.14 -23.60
C ASP A 105 -20.06 13.17 -22.92
N MET A 106 -19.68 12.62 -21.76
CA MET A 106 -20.56 11.75 -20.96
C MET A 106 -21.71 12.49 -20.26
N PHE A 107 -21.50 13.73 -19.83
CA PHE A 107 -22.46 14.51 -19.05
C PHE A 107 -23.21 15.58 -19.86
N GLY A 108 -23.07 15.59 -21.19
CA GLY A 108 -23.98 16.27 -22.12
C GLY A 108 -23.98 17.81 -22.09
N THR A 109 -22.86 18.45 -21.76
CA THR A 109 -22.77 19.93 -21.81
C THR A 109 -22.54 20.41 -23.25
N ALA A 110 -23.29 21.44 -23.68
CA ALA A 110 -23.25 21.94 -25.05
C ALA A 110 -21.86 22.48 -25.43
N ARG A 111 -21.38 22.05 -26.61
CA ARG A 111 -20.04 22.37 -27.15
C ARG A 111 -19.79 23.89 -27.18
N ARG A 112 -18.83 24.38 -26.40
CA ARG A 112 -18.10 25.62 -26.72
C ARG A 112 -16.77 25.24 -27.33
N ALA A 113 -16.50 25.73 -28.55
CA ALA A 113 -15.21 25.57 -29.21
C ALA A 113 -14.10 26.19 -28.31
N PRO A 114 -12.95 25.52 -28.16
CA PRO A 114 -11.87 26.06 -27.34
C PRO A 114 -11.29 27.33 -27.99
N PRO A 115 -10.91 28.36 -27.21
CA PRO A 115 -10.12 29.46 -27.73
C PRO A 115 -8.76 28.92 -28.18
N ILE A 116 -8.40 29.21 -29.44
CA ILE A 116 -7.09 28.95 -30.00
C ILE A 116 -6.08 29.77 -29.17
N LYS A 117 -5.31 29.13 -28.28
CA LYS A 117 -4.14 29.78 -27.68
C LYS A 117 -3.14 30.04 -28.81
N GLN A 118 -3.09 31.28 -29.28
CA GLN A 118 -2.05 31.74 -30.18
C GLN A 118 -0.70 31.45 -29.51
N ARG A 119 0.14 30.64 -30.14
CA ARG A 119 1.55 30.58 -29.77
C ARG A 119 2.08 31.99 -29.97
N ALA A 120 2.58 32.61 -28.91
CA ALA A 120 3.35 33.84 -29.00
C ALA A 120 4.59 33.54 -29.86
N THR A 121 4.48 33.91 -31.14
CA THR A 121 5.61 34.09 -32.02
C THR A 121 5.67 35.58 -32.33
N THR A 122 6.85 36.15 -32.11
CA THR A 122 7.31 37.44 -32.64
C THR A 122 7.00 38.67 -31.81
N GLU A 123 7.78 38.92 -30.74
CA GLU A 123 8.12 40.28 -30.28
C GLU A 123 9.50 40.27 -29.55
N ASP A 124 10.58 39.82 -30.20
CA ASP A 124 11.97 40.02 -29.71
C ASP A 124 12.93 40.61 -30.78
N ASP A 125 12.42 41.02 -31.95
CA ASP A 125 13.24 41.60 -33.05
C ASP A 125 13.08 43.13 -33.21
N GLN A 126 12.66 43.84 -32.15
CA GLN A 126 12.66 45.32 -32.12
C GLN A 126 13.43 45.85 -30.90
N SER A 127 14.68 45.43 -30.72
CA SER A 127 15.59 46.09 -29.78
C SER A 127 17.06 45.96 -30.17
N VAL A 128 17.41 46.21 -31.43
CA VAL A 128 18.79 46.55 -31.79
C VAL A 128 18.78 47.70 -32.79
N SER A 129 19.52 48.75 -32.41
CA SER A 129 19.85 49.95 -33.19
C SER A 129 20.57 49.64 -34.50
#